data_AF-A0A7L6A575-F1
#
_entry.id   AF-A0A7L6A575-F1
#
_cell.length_a   1.000
_cell.length_b   1.000
_cell.length_c   1.000
_cell.angle_alpha   90.00
_cell.angle_beta   90.00
_cell.angle_gamma   90.00
#
_symmetry.space_group_name_H-M   'P 1'
#
loop_
_entity.id
_entity.type
_entity.pdbx_description
1 polymer ?
#
loop_
_entity_poly.entity_id
_entity_poly.type
_entity_poly.pdbx_seq_one_letter_code
_entity_poly.pdbx_strand_id
1 'polypeptide(L)'
;MVYNKGILITDLTGDPVKLADGTRYTDAQHHITEYSLGKRWTARHRLVKPNGSAYDSEIAYRVVARERITVPAGSFEAFHVEGVGWSQGDKVGVDVVNQFWISPEVRRYIVHESRTRFASGKRSKQHERYELTGFAQR
;
A
#
# COMPACT_ATOMS: atom_id res chain seq x y z
N MET A 1 -5.45 10.09 9.78
CA MET A 1 -4.84 11.43 9.72
C MET A 1 -5.29 12.18 8.47
N VAL A 2 -5.43 13.51 8.54
CA VAL A 2 -5.88 14.38 7.43
C VAL A 2 -4.72 15.26 6.96
N TYR A 3 -4.42 15.21 5.66
CA TYR A 3 -3.30 15.94 5.05
C TYR A 3 -3.79 16.91 3.98
N ASN A 4 -3.04 17.99 3.77
CA ASN A 4 -3.28 18.99 2.71
C ASN A 4 -4.76 19.42 2.63
N LYS A 5 -5.34 19.84 3.76
CA LYS A 5 -6.76 20.27 3.86
C LYS A 5 -7.77 19.19 3.41
N GLY A 6 -7.46 17.90 3.60
CA GLY A 6 -8.38 16.79 3.29
C GLY A 6 -8.27 16.24 1.86
N ILE A 7 -7.20 16.58 1.16
CA ILE A 7 -6.86 15.98 -0.14
C ILE A 7 -6.45 14.52 0.06
N LEU A 8 -5.62 14.22 1.06
CA LEU A 8 -5.26 12.86 1.44
C LEU A 8 -5.73 12.59 2.87
N ILE A 9 -6.40 11.46 3.07
CA ILE A 9 -6.82 10.97 4.38
C ILE A 9 -6.34 9.55 4.53
N THR A 10 -5.65 9.27 5.63
CA THR A 10 -5.29 7.90 6.05
C THR A 10 -5.99 7.56 7.36
N ASP A 11 -5.96 6.32 7.79
CA ASP A 11 -6.26 5.95 9.17
C ASP A 11 -5.04 6.19 10.09
N LEU A 12 -4.99 5.51 11.24
CA LEU A 12 -3.89 5.58 12.21
C LEU A 12 -2.71 4.66 11.87
N THR A 13 -2.92 3.55 11.17
CA THR A 13 -1.86 2.63 10.71
C THR A 13 -1.22 3.11 9.41
N GLY A 14 -1.81 4.11 8.76
CA GLY A 14 -1.30 4.73 7.54
C GLY A 14 -2.00 4.22 6.28
N ASP A 15 -3.03 3.40 6.42
CA ASP A 15 -3.84 2.93 5.31
C ASP A 15 -4.67 4.06 4.71
N PRO A 16 -4.80 4.12 3.39
CA PRO A 16 -5.58 5.16 2.73
C PRO A 16 -7.06 5.01 3.08
N VAL A 17 -7.72 6.14 3.37
CA VAL A 17 -9.17 6.29 3.48
C VAL A 17 -9.70 7.09 2.29
N LYS A 18 -8.95 8.13 1.88
CA LYS A 18 -9.22 8.94 0.69
C LYS A 18 -7.90 9.39 0.06
N LEU A 19 -7.74 9.15 -1.24
CA LEU A 19 -6.61 9.62 -2.03
C LEU A 19 -6.88 11.00 -2.64
N ALA A 20 -5.80 11.63 -3.13
CA ALA A 20 -5.82 12.98 -3.71
C ALA A 20 -6.72 13.09 -4.95
N ASP A 21 -6.84 12.02 -5.73
CA ASP A 21 -7.73 11.92 -6.88
C ASP A 21 -9.21 11.78 -6.49
N GLY A 22 -9.51 11.66 -5.19
CA GLY A 22 -10.85 11.46 -4.65
C GLY A 22 -11.27 10.00 -4.49
N THR A 23 -10.42 9.03 -4.86
CA THR A 23 -10.65 7.60 -4.63
C THR A 23 -10.77 7.33 -3.13
N ARG A 24 -11.78 6.56 -2.74
CA ARG A 24 -12.08 6.23 -1.34
C ARG A 24 -11.88 4.74 -1.09
N TYR A 25 -11.37 4.41 0.08
CA TYR A 25 -11.16 3.05 0.54
C TYR A 25 -12.03 2.78 1.77
N THR A 26 -12.55 1.57 1.85
CA THR A 26 -13.27 1.06 3.02
C THR A 26 -12.52 -0.15 3.56
N ASP A 27 -12.18 -0.11 4.85
CA ASP A 27 -11.49 -1.19 5.58
C ASP A 27 -10.16 -1.65 4.96
N ALA A 28 -9.42 -0.73 4.34
CA ALA A 28 -8.07 -0.99 3.86
C ALA A 28 -7.15 -1.31 5.04
N GLN A 29 -6.71 -2.57 5.16
CA GLN A 29 -5.80 -3.05 6.20
C GLN A 29 -4.48 -3.54 5.58
N HIS A 30 -3.84 -2.71 4.75
CA HIS A 30 -2.55 -3.03 4.17
C HIS A 30 -1.45 -2.98 5.22
N HIS A 31 -1.58 -2.12 6.23
CA HIS A 31 -0.63 -1.98 7.32
C HIS A 31 -1.15 -2.57 8.63
N ILE A 32 -0.22 -2.96 9.49
CA ILE A 32 -0.48 -3.49 10.83
C ILE A 32 0.34 -2.72 11.85
N THR A 33 -0.09 -2.75 13.12
CA THR A 33 0.60 -2.01 14.19
C THR A 33 1.95 -2.60 14.58
N GLU A 34 2.13 -3.91 14.40
CA GLU A 34 3.32 -4.64 14.85
C GLU A 34 3.85 -5.56 13.76
N TYR A 35 5.10 -5.36 13.37
CA TYR A 35 5.78 -6.18 12.37
C TYR A 35 6.80 -7.12 13.01
N SER A 36 6.84 -8.35 12.52
CA SER A 36 7.86 -9.35 12.86
C SER A 36 8.06 -10.30 11.68
N LEU A 37 9.27 -10.86 11.57
CA LEU A 37 9.61 -11.74 10.46
C LEU A 37 8.64 -12.94 10.37
N GLY A 38 8.14 -13.22 9.18
CA GLY A 38 7.20 -14.33 8.93
C GLY A 38 5.75 -14.05 9.30
N LYS A 39 5.42 -12.90 9.91
CA LYS A 39 4.04 -12.49 10.18
C LYS A 39 3.24 -12.36 8.89
N ARG A 40 1.97 -12.76 8.91
CA ARG A 40 1.06 -12.80 7.77
C ARG A 40 -0.29 -12.23 8.13
N TRP A 41 -0.96 -11.61 7.17
CA TRP A 41 -2.33 -11.13 7.29
C TRP A 41 -2.95 -10.99 5.90
N THR A 42 -4.26 -10.79 5.85
CA THR A 42 -5.00 -10.55 4.61
C THR A 42 -5.76 -9.24 4.73
N ALA A 43 -5.55 -8.34 3.77
CA ALA A 43 -6.34 -7.13 3.64
C ALA A 43 -7.52 -7.38 2.69
N ARG A 44 -8.74 -7.06 3.14
CA ARG A 44 -9.94 -7.06 2.31
C ARG A 44 -10.56 -5.69 2.34
N HIS A 45 -10.74 -5.08 1.18
CA HIS A 45 -11.25 -3.72 1.10
C HIS A 45 -12.00 -3.49 -0.20
N ARG A 46 -12.85 -2.47 -0.16
CA ARG A 46 -13.50 -1.91 -1.36
C ARG A 46 -12.90 -0.54 -1.65
N LEU A 47 -12.55 -0.29 -2.90
CA LEU A 47 -12.20 1.04 -3.37
C LEU A 47 -13.28 1.58 -4.31
N VAL A 48 -13.62 2.86 -4.18
CA VAL A 48 -14.61 3.56 -5.00
C VAL A 48 -13.96 4.80 -5.60
N LYS A 49 -13.93 4.88 -6.93
CA LYS A 49 -13.39 6.02 -7.67
C LYS A 49 -14.42 7.15 -7.75
N PRO A 50 -14.00 8.41 -8.02
CA PRO A 50 -14.92 9.55 -8.15
C PRO A 50 -16.01 9.37 -9.23
N ASN A 51 -15.72 8.58 -10.27
CA ASN A 51 -16.66 8.27 -11.36
C ASN A 51 -17.69 7.18 -10.98
N GLY A 52 -17.72 6.74 -9.73
CA GLY A 52 -18.64 5.71 -9.23
C GLY A 52 -18.21 4.27 -9.47
N SER A 53 -17.15 4.03 -10.25
CA SER A 53 -16.61 2.67 -10.40
C SER A 53 -16.05 2.15 -9.07
N ALA A 54 -16.34 0.89 -8.77
CA ALA A 54 -15.94 0.24 -7.53
C ALA A 54 -15.21 -1.08 -7.81
N TYR A 55 -14.28 -1.41 -6.92
CA TYR A 55 -13.49 -2.62 -6.99
C TYR A 55 -13.35 -3.22 -5.60
N ASP A 56 -13.59 -4.51 -5.50
CA ASP A 56 -13.29 -5.28 -4.30
C ASP A 56 -11.92 -5.93 -4.46
N SER A 57 -11.15 -5.97 -3.37
CA SER A 57 -9.78 -6.46 -3.39
C SER A 57 -9.52 -7.36 -2.19
N GLU A 58 -8.74 -8.41 -2.42
CA GLU A 58 -8.17 -9.25 -1.37
C GLU A 58 -6.67 -9.42 -1.63
N ILE A 59 -5.84 -9.11 -0.64
CA ILE A 59 -4.38 -9.20 -0.76
C ILE A 59 -3.82 -9.89 0.48
N ALA A 60 -3.09 -10.98 0.27
CA ALA A 60 -2.38 -11.69 1.30
C ALA A 60 -0.96 -11.13 1.45
N TYR A 61 -0.62 -10.69 2.66
CA TYR A 61 0.67 -10.10 3.00
C TYR A 61 1.52 -11.02 3.87
N ARG A 62 2.84 -10.89 3.73
CA ARG A 62 3.83 -11.52 4.59
C ARG A 62 5.06 -10.64 4.79
N VAL A 63 5.58 -10.60 6.01
CA VAL A 63 6.93 -10.07 6.28
C VAL A 63 7.98 -11.10 5.86
N VAL A 64 8.78 -10.79 4.85
CA VAL A 64 9.74 -11.72 4.24
C VAL A 64 11.18 -11.48 4.70
N ALA A 65 11.52 -10.25 5.09
CA ALA A 65 12.86 -9.90 5.55
C ALA A 65 12.84 -8.74 6.55
N ARG A 66 13.97 -8.58 7.26
CA ARG A 66 14.35 -7.36 7.95
C ARG A 66 15.71 -6.96 7.40
N GLU A 67 15.81 -5.77 6.83
CA GLU A 67 16.99 -5.33 6.10
C GLU A 67 17.18 -3.83 6.17
N ARG A 68 18.42 -3.40 5.92
CA ARG A 68 18.79 -2.00 5.84
C ARG A 68 18.53 -1.46 4.45
N ILE A 69 17.70 -0.43 4.35
CA ILE A 69 17.33 0.21 3.07
C ILE A 69 17.82 1.65 3.06
N THR A 70 18.39 2.08 1.93
CA THR A 70 18.80 3.46 1.69
C THR A 70 17.88 4.10 0.65
N VAL A 71 17.34 5.26 1.00
CA VAL A 71 16.47 6.12 0.18
C VAL A 71 16.99 7.56 0.27
N PRO A 72 16.47 8.54 -0.51
CA PRO A 72 16.95 9.92 -0.43
C PRO A 72 16.83 10.54 0.98
N ALA A 73 15.88 10.08 1.80
CA ALA A 73 15.74 10.52 3.20
C ALA A 73 16.79 9.93 4.17
N GLY A 74 17.63 8.99 3.74
CA GLY A 74 18.65 8.33 4.57
C GLY A 74 18.58 6.80 4.52
N SER A 75 19.26 6.16 5.48
CA SER A 75 19.26 4.69 5.64
C SER A 75 18.50 4.28 6.90
N PHE A 76 17.65 3.26 6.77
CA PHE A 76 16.78 2.79 7.84
C PHE A 76 16.79 1.26 7.94
N GLU A 77 16.68 0.74 9.16
CA GLU A 77 16.29 -0.65 9.37
C GLU A 77 14.78 -0.78 9.11
N ALA A 78 14.40 -1.70 8.22
CA ALA A 78 13.02 -1.86 7.79
C ALA A 78 12.61 -3.33 7.62
N PHE A 79 11.32 -3.59 7.80
CA PHE A 79 10.70 -4.85 7.43
C PHE A 79 10.26 -4.80 5.98
N HIS A 80 10.71 -5.78 5.19
CA HIS A 80 10.22 -5.98 3.83
C HIS A 80 8.95 -6.84 3.89
N VAL A 81 7.87 -6.30 3.33
CA VAL A 81 6.57 -6.95 3.21
C VAL A 81 6.25 -7.16 1.75
N GLU A 82 5.83 -8.38 1.43
CA GLU A 82 5.27 -8.73 0.13
C GLU A 82 3.78 -8.99 0.26
N GLY A 83 3.02 -8.54 -0.73
CA GLY A 83 1.59 -8.70 -0.85
C GLY A 83 1.23 -9.21 -2.24
N VAL A 84 0.43 -10.28 -2.30
CA VAL A 84 -0.09 -10.82 -3.56
C VAL A 84 -1.59 -11.04 -3.42
N GLY A 85 -2.33 -10.68 -4.46
CA GLY A 85 -3.78 -10.82 -4.44
C GLY A 85 -4.42 -10.35 -5.73
N TRP A 86 -5.66 -9.89 -5.62
CA TRP A 86 -6.46 -9.46 -6.75
C TRP A 86 -7.31 -8.23 -6.39
N SER A 87 -7.72 -7.52 -7.44
CA SER A 87 -8.74 -6.47 -7.37
C SER A 87 -9.70 -6.63 -8.54
N GLN A 88 -10.99 -6.62 -8.26
CA GLN A 88 -12.05 -6.94 -9.22
C GLN A 88 -13.14 -5.88 -9.16
N GLY A 89 -13.42 -5.25 -10.30
CA GLY A 89 -14.62 -4.44 -10.51
C GLY A 89 -15.56 -5.12 -11.51
N ASP A 90 -16.69 -4.48 -11.83
CA ASP A 90 -17.76 -5.08 -12.64
C ASP A 90 -17.31 -5.58 -14.02
N LYS A 91 -16.33 -4.91 -14.64
CA LYS A 91 -15.88 -5.18 -16.02
C LYS A 91 -14.44 -5.64 -16.14
N VAL A 92 -13.61 -5.38 -15.13
CA VAL A 92 -12.16 -5.55 -15.21
C VAL A 92 -11.64 -6.07 -13.88
N GLY A 93 -10.79 -7.09 -13.95
CA GLY A 93 -10.03 -7.63 -12.82
C GLY A 93 -8.52 -7.57 -13.08
N VAL A 94 -7.76 -7.39 -12.02
CA VAL A 94 -6.30 -7.38 -12.03
C VAL A 94 -5.74 -8.22 -10.88
N ASP A 95 -4.64 -8.90 -11.14
CA ASP A 95 -3.74 -9.40 -10.10
C ASP A 95 -2.96 -8.20 -9.55
N VAL A 96 -2.78 -8.17 -8.23
CA VAL A 96 -2.07 -7.13 -7.50
C VAL A 96 -0.84 -7.74 -6.84
N VAL A 97 0.31 -7.11 -7.05
CA VAL A 97 1.55 -7.39 -6.32
C VAL A 97 2.02 -6.09 -5.70
N ASN A 98 2.09 -6.08 -4.38
CA ASN A 98 2.59 -4.96 -3.59
C ASN A 98 3.84 -5.38 -2.84
N GLN A 99 4.83 -4.51 -2.79
CA GLN A 99 5.99 -4.65 -1.93
C GLN A 99 6.17 -3.35 -1.18
N PHE A 100 6.38 -3.41 0.12
CA PHE A 100 6.73 -2.22 0.88
C PHE A 100 7.72 -2.51 1.99
N TRP A 101 8.51 -1.48 2.30
CA TRP A 101 9.46 -1.50 3.37
C TRP A 101 8.96 -0.55 4.44
N ILE A 102 8.78 -1.04 5.65
CA ILE A 102 8.31 -0.23 6.78
C ILE A 102 9.36 -0.19 7.89
N SER A 103 9.73 1.02 8.28
CA SER A 103 10.61 1.24 9.42
C SER A 103 9.78 1.64 10.65
N PRO A 104 9.96 0.99 11.81
CA PRO A 104 9.35 1.42 13.07
C PRO A 104 9.73 2.85 13.47
N GLU A 105 10.88 3.34 13.02
CA GLU A 105 11.35 4.70 13.26
C GLU A 105 10.43 5.71 12.57
N VAL A 106 10.12 5.50 11.29
CA VAL A 106 9.28 6.41 10.49
C VAL A 106 7.78 6.16 10.73
N ARG A 107 7.39 4.94 11.14
CA ARG A 107 6.00 4.48 11.33
C ARG A 107 5.13 4.62 10.06
N ARG A 108 5.78 4.56 8.90
CA ARG A 108 5.20 4.55 7.55
C ARG A 108 6.10 3.72 6.63
N TYR A 109 5.60 3.34 5.47
CA TYR A 109 6.47 2.76 4.45
C TYR A 109 7.52 3.79 4.00
N ILE A 110 8.78 3.36 3.94
CA ILE A 110 9.91 4.14 3.40
C ILE A 110 10.07 3.90 1.90
N VAL A 111 9.58 2.76 1.42
CA VAL A 111 9.48 2.39 0.00
C VAL A 111 8.16 1.66 -0.19
N HIS A 112 7.44 1.97 -1.26
CA HIS A 112 6.29 1.20 -1.70
C HIS A 112 6.35 1.00 -3.21
N GLU A 113 6.18 -0.23 -3.64
CA GLU A 113 6.16 -0.63 -5.03
C GLU A 113 4.89 -1.43 -5.30
N SER A 114 4.12 -1.00 -6.30
CA SER A 114 2.87 -1.66 -6.69
C SER A 114 2.92 -1.99 -8.17
N ARG A 115 2.53 -3.22 -8.48
CA ARG A 115 2.40 -3.74 -9.84
C ARG A 115 1.03 -4.37 -9.97
N THR A 116 0.33 -4.05 -11.05
CA THR A 116 -0.91 -4.74 -11.41
C THR A 116 -0.73 -5.49 -12.71
N ARG A 117 -1.47 -6.58 -12.89
CA ARG A 117 -1.54 -7.30 -14.16
C ARG A 117 -2.99 -7.59 -14.46
N PHE A 118 -3.44 -7.42 -15.71
CA PHE A 118 -4.80 -7.82 -16.03
C PHE A 118 -4.94 -9.34 -15.89
N ALA A 119 -6.07 -9.80 -15.36
CA ALA A 119 -6.37 -11.23 -15.24
C ALA A 119 -6.33 -11.96 -16.61
N SER A 120 -6.52 -11.22 -17.71
CA SER A 120 -6.34 -11.70 -19.09
C SER A 120 -4.88 -12.00 -19.49
N GLY A 121 -3.92 -11.88 -18.57
CA GLY A 121 -2.50 -12.10 -18.80
C GLY A 121 -1.78 -10.97 -19.55
N LYS A 122 -2.51 -9.95 -20.01
CA LYS A 122 -1.91 -8.74 -20.56
C LYS A 122 -1.19 -7.97 -19.44
N ARG A 123 0.05 -7.56 -19.69
CA ARG A 123 0.78 -6.66 -18.77
C ARG A 123 -0.07 -5.41 -18.59
N SER A 124 -0.47 -5.11 -17.36
CA SER A 124 -0.89 -3.74 -17.09
C SER A 124 0.37 -2.87 -17.20
N LYS A 125 0.22 -1.64 -17.66
CA LYS A 125 1.34 -0.67 -17.72
C LYS A 125 1.61 -0.01 -16.36
N GLN A 126 0.89 -0.37 -15.30
CA GLN A 126 1.05 0.24 -13.99
C GLN A 126 2.08 -0.53 -13.17
N HIS A 127 3.29 0.04 -13.18
CA HIS A 127 4.33 -0.22 -12.19
C HIS A 127 4.69 1.13 -11.59
N GLU A 128 4.42 1.28 -10.31
CA GLU A 128 4.72 2.49 -9.56
C GLU A 128 5.64 2.14 -8.41
N ARG A 129 6.61 3.03 -8.15
CA ARG A 129 7.51 2.94 -7.01
C ARG A 129 7.64 4.32 -6.37
N TYR A 130 7.45 4.36 -5.06
CA TYR A 130 7.56 5.54 -4.23
C TYR A 130 8.66 5.33 -3.20
N GLU A 131 9.47 6.36 -2.97
CA GLU A 131 10.54 6.35 -1.98
C GLU A 131 10.45 7.58 -1.08
N LEU A 132 10.79 7.40 0.20
CA LEU A 132 10.80 8.49 1.16
C LEU A 132 11.92 9.47 0.83
N THR A 133 11.54 10.71 0.54
CA THR A 133 12.48 11.79 0.23
C THR A 133 12.79 12.69 1.43
N GLY A 134 11.92 12.71 2.43
CA GLY A 134 12.13 13.39 3.71
C GLY A 134 10.96 13.16 4.66
N PHE A 135 11.21 13.31 5.96
CA PHE A 135 10.16 13.27 6.99
C PHE A 135 10.56 14.17 8.16
N ALA A 136 9.56 14.68 8.88
CA ALA A 136 9.77 15.38 10.14
C ALA A 136 8.91 14.68 11.20
N GLN A 137 9.56 14.22 12.27
CA GLN A 137 8.90 13.63 13.43
C GLN A 137 8.83 14.68 14.53
N ARG A 138 7.65 14.86 15.11
CA ARG A 138 7.46 15.66 16.33
C ARG A 138 7.41 14.74 17.54
#